data_AF-A0A2D6XDC7-F1
#
_entry.id   AF-A0A2D6XDC7-F1
#
_cell.length_a   1.000
_cell.length_b   1.000
_cell.length_c   1.000
_cell.angle_alpha   90.00
_cell.angle_beta   90.00
_cell.angle_gamma   90.00
#
_symmetry.space_group_name_H-M   'P 1'
#
loop_
_entity.id
_entity.type
_entity.pdbx_description
1 polymer ?
#
loop_
_entity_poly.entity_id
_entity_poly.type
_entity_poly.pdbx_seq_one_letter_code
_entity_poly.pdbx_strand_id
1 'polypeptide(L)'
;MTKLSKHFSQSEFECRCGCKCEVIVSSDLITLLEGIRVSLGVPVRVTSGARCETHNAKVGGAKRSWHIPRNHTLYAADITYWNKGEIDKMGILKLYALADKHHASGLGLYPSWIHVDQRPTKRARWIDKNWHWIDGS
;
A
#
# COMPACT_ATOMS: atom_id res chain seq x y z
N MET A 1 -1.97 21.21 0.94
CA MET A 1 -1.93 19.76 1.19
C MET A 1 -1.03 19.51 2.38
N THR A 2 -1.51 18.79 3.40
CA THR A 2 -0.70 18.45 4.59
C THR A 2 0.35 17.40 4.22
N LYS A 3 1.63 17.70 4.45
CA LYS A 3 2.72 16.72 4.26
C LYS A 3 2.79 15.80 5.47
N LEU A 4 2.97 14.51 5.22
CA LEU A 4 3.17 13.47 6.23
C LEU A 4 4.63 13.06 6.34
N SER A 5 5.37 13.15 5.24
CA SER A 5 6.83 12.98 5.19
C SER A 5 7.44 13.83 4.07
N LYS A 6 8.72 13.62 3.75
CA LYS A 6 9.38 14.27 2.62
C LYS A 6 8.70 13.95 1.29
N HIS A 7 8.22 12.72 1.12
CA HIS A 7 7.68 12.22 -0.14
C HIS A 7 6.18 11.95 -0.15
N PHE A 8 5.52 11.88 1.02
CA PHE A 8 4.11 11.54 1.11
C PHE A 8 3.27 12.66 1.73
N SER A 9 2.05 12.79 1.24
CA SER A 9 1.06 13.79 1.64
C SER A 9 -0.28 13.13 2.00
N GLN A 10 -1.07 13.81 2.83
CA GLN A 10 -2.35 13.31 3.33
C GLN A 10 -3.31 12.90 2.20
N SER A 11 -3.38 13.69 1.12
CA SER A 11 -4.31 13.46 0.00
C SER A 11 -4.07 12.15 -0.74
N GLU A 12 -2.87 11.58 -0.67
CA GLU A 12 -2.57 10.29 -1.31
C GLU A 12 -3.27 9.11 -0.62
N PHE A 13 -3.68 9.30 0.64
CA PHE A 13 -4.26 8.27 1.48
C PHE A 13 -5.78 8.41 1.65
N GLU A 14 -6.39 9.45 1.11
CA GLU A 14 -7.83 9.69 1.21
C GLU A 14 -8.64 8.63 0.45
N CYS A 15 -9.86 8.37 0.94
CA CYS A 15 -10.75 7.43 0.28
C CYS A 15 -11.22 7.99 -1.07
N ARG A 16 -10.96 7.24 -2.14
CA ARG A 16 -11.27 7.67 -3.51
C ARG A 16 -12.73 7.53 -3.92
N CYS A 17 -13.60 7.00 -3.07
CA CYS A 17 -15.02 6.89 -3.41
C CYS A 17 -15.79 8.23 -3.28
N GLY A 18 -15.09 9.33 -2.97
CA GLY A 18 -15.69 10.66 -2.78
C GLY A 18 -16.31 10.87 -1.40
N CYS A 19 -16.23 9.89 -0.50
CA CYS A 19 -16.62 10.10 0.89
C CYS A 19 -15.59 10.99 1.59
N LYS A 20 -16.05 11.94 2.40
CA LYS A 20 -15.21 12.81 3.22
C LYS A 20 -14.79 12.13 4.54
N CYS A 21 -14.43 10.83 4.49
CA CYS A 21 -13.95 10.17 5.69
C CYS A 21 -12.56 10.72 6.03
N GLU A 22 -12.48 11.43 7.14
CA GLU A 22 -11.20 11.90 7.66
C GLU A 22 -10.40 10.73 8.19
N VAL A 23 -9.13 10.67 7.82
CA VAL A 23 -8.23 9.58 8.22
C VAL A 23 -6.91 10.16 8.69
N ILE A 24 -6.38 9.59 9.76
CA ILE A 24 -5.04 9.86 10.26
C ILE A 24 -4.18 8.67 9.81
N VAL A 25 -3.19 8.92 8.95
CA VAL A 25 -2.28 7.86 8.52
C VAL A 25 -1.34 7.55 9.67
N SER A 26 -1.20 6.27 10.05
CA SER A 26 -0.33 5.92 11.17
C SER A 26 1.12 6.33 10.88
N SER A 27 1.82 6.81 11.91
CA SER A 27 3.24 7.19 11.81
C SER A 27 4.12 6.03 11.34
N ASP A 28 3.79 4.80 11.74
CA ASP A 28 4.54 3.60 11.38
C ASP A 28 4.37 3.26 9.91
N LEU A 29 3.16 3.45 9.37
CA LEU A 29 2.91 3.29 7.94
C LEU A 29 3.70 4.32 7.15
N ILE A 30 3.69 5.59 7.58
CA ILE A 30 4.48 6.65 6.92
C ILE A 30 5.99 6.36 6.99
N THR A 31 6.49 5.89 8.14
CA THR A 31 7.90 5.53 8.32
C THR A 31 8.30 4.38 7.40
N LEU A 32 7.46 3.35 7.30
CA LEU A 32 7.64 2.23 6.37
C LEU A 32 7.72 2.72 4.92
N LEU A 33 6.74 3.52 4.49
CA LEU A 33 6.67 4.02 3.12
C LEU A 33 7.85 4.93 2.77
N GLU A 34 8.25 5.80 3.68
CA GLU A 34 9.42 6.67 3.52
C GLU A 34 10.72 5.85 3.40
N GLY A 35 10.89 4.83 4.25
CA GLY A 35 12.04 3.92 4.19
C GLY A 35 12.13 3.16 2.87
N ILE A 36 11.00 2.64 2.38
CA ILE A 36 10.89 2.00 1.06
C ILE A 36 11.27 3.00 -0.04
N ARG A 37 10.67 4.20 -0.02
CA ARG A 37 10.88 5.25 -1.04
C ARG A 37 12.34 5.70 -1.13
N VAL A 38 13.01 5.86 0.01
CA VAL A 38 14.42 6.22 0.10
C VAL A 38 15.30 5.07 -0.42
N SER A 39 15.02 3.84 0.01
CA SER A 39 15.83 2.66 -0.38
C SER A 39 15.68 2.31 -1.86
N LEU A 40 14.49 2.51 -2.43
CA LEU A 40 14.23 2.27 -3.84
C LEU A 40 14.87 3.33 -4.74
N GLY A 41 15.10 4.54 -4.22
CA GLY A 41 15.68 5.66 -4.97
C GLY A 41 14.73 6.34 -5.98
N VAL A 42 13.67 5.66 -6.43
CA VAL A 42 12.69 6.19 -7.40
C VAL A 42 11.29 6.42 -6.81
N PRO A 43 10.43 7.27 -7.42
CA PRO A 43 9.08 7.55 -6.94
C PRO A 43 8.24 6.31 -6.65
N VAL A 44 7.66 6.26 -5.44
CA VAL A 44 6.66 5.29 -5.00
C VAL A 44 5.32 6.00 -4.97
N ARG A 45 4.29 5.40 -5.58
CA ARG A 45 2.94 5.95 -5.69
C ARG A 45 1.99 5.12 -4.84
N VAL A 46 1.18 5.79 -4.02
CA VAL A 46 0.04 5.18 -3.33
C VAL A 46 -1.11 5.00 -4.33
N THR A 47 -1.45 3.76 -4.65
CA THR A 47 -2.56 3.42 -5.55
C THR A 47 -3.86 3.22 -4.80
N SER A 48 -3.83 2.94 -3.50
CA SER A 48 -5.00 2.94 -2.63
C SER A 48 -4.60 3.21 -1.18
N GLY A 49 -5.15 4.27 -0.59
CA GLY A 49 -5.08 4.51 0.84
C GLY A 49 -6.31 3.96 1.55
N ALA A 50 -7.01 4.82 2.27
CA ALA A 50 -8.22 4.49 3.00
C ALA A 50 -9.36 4.02 2.08
N ARG A 51 -10.20 3.14 2.64
CA ARG A 51 -11.48 2.72 2.05
C ARG A 51 -12.53 2.79 3.16
N CYS A 52 -13.61 3.53 2.94
CA CYS A 52 -14.80 3.36 3.77
C CYS A 52 -15.38 1.95 3.55
N GLU A 53 -16.24 1.49 4.44
CA GLU A 53 -16.81 0.13 4.35
C GLU A 53 -17.51 -0.12 3.01
N THR A 54 -18.27 0.86 2.51
CA THR A 54 -18.96 0.78 1.22
C THR A 54 -17.98 0.64 0.06
N HIS A 55 -16.92 1.44 0.03
CA HIS A 55 -15.89 1.35 -1.00
C HIS A 55 -15.15 0.02 -0.92
N ASN A 56 -14.76 -0.40 0.29
CA ASN A 56 -14.09 -1.67 0.52
C ASN A 56 -14.93 -2.85 0.02
N ALA A 57 -16.23 -2.88 0.34
CA ALA A 57 -17.15 -3.90 -0.15
C ALA A 57 -17.27 -3.87 -1.68
N LYS A 58 -17.38 -2.67 -2.29
CA LYS A 58 -17.50 -2.50 -3.74
C LYS A 58 -16.30 -3.06 -4.50
N VAL A 59 -15.10 -2.97 -3.94
CA VAL A 59 -13.87 -3.54 -4.55
C VAL A 59 -13.59 -4.98 -4.12
N GLY A 60 -14.53 -5.64 -3.44
CA GLY A 60 -14.38 -7.02 -2.98
C GLY A 60 -13.39 -7.20 -1.82
N GLY A 61 -13.09 -6.12 -1.08
CA GLY A 61 -12.19 -6.15 0.06
C GLY A 61 -12.74 -6.95 1.23
N ALA A 62 -11.84 -7.55 2.02
CA ALA A 62 -12.21 -8.30 3.22
C ALA A 62 -12.89 -7.38 4.26
N LYS A 63 -13.87 -7.90 5.01
CA LYS A 63 -14.60 -7.15 6.05
C LYS A 63 -13.69 -6.55 7.14
N ARG A 64 -12.55 -7.19 7.40
CA ARG A 64 -11.55 -6.74 8.39
C ARG A 64 -10.28 -6.15 7.73
N SER A 65 -10.41 -5.60 6.53
CA SER A 65 -9.33 -4.96 5.77
C SER A 65 -8.68 -3.82 6.55
N TRP A 66 -7.36 -3.70 6.47
CA TRP A 66 -6.60 -2.61 7.08
C TRP A 66 -6.64 -1.30 6.29
N HIS A 67 -7.25 -1.31 5.09
CA HIS A 67 -7.64 -0.09 4.40
C HIS A 67 -8.84 0.59 5.05
N ILE A 68 -9.65 -0.13 5.84
CA ILE A 68 -10.73 0.46 6.62
C ILE A 68 -10.09 1.08 7.87
N PRO A 69 -10.16 2.41 8.06
CA PRO A 69 -9.60 3.07 9.23
C PRO A 69 -10.23 2.54 10.52
N ARG A 70 -9.43 2.37 11.56
CA ARG A 70 -9.90 1.98 12.90
C ARG A 70 -9.67 3.15 13.84
N ASN A 71 -10.73 3.65 14.48
CA ASN A 71 -10.67 4.87 15.30
C ASN A 71 -9.99 6.02 14.52
N HIS A 72 -10.42 6.22 13.27
CA HIS A 72 -9.86 7.17 12.29
C HIS A 72 -8.41 6.89 11.83
N THR A 73 -7.73 5.87 12.37
CA THR A 73 -6.34 5.57 11.99
C THR A 73 -6.28 4.61 10.81
N LEU A 74 -5.58 5.00 9.74
CA LEU A 74 -5.27 4.17 8.57
C LEU A 74 -3.95 3.43 8.78
N TYR A 75 -3.99 2.11 8.56
CA TYR A 75 -2.83 1.23 8.75
C TYR A 75 -2.29 0.62 7.46
N ALA A 76 -3.02 0.73 6.34
CA ALA A 76 -2.63 0.11 5.08
C ALA A 76 -2.54 1.09 3.92
N ALA A 77 -1.69 0.75 2.97
CA ALA A 77 -1.63 1.34 1.65
C ALA A 77 -1.30 0.27 0.61
N ASP A 78 -1.90 0.40 -0.57
CA ASP A 78 -1.44 -0.29 -1.76
C ASP A 78 -0.50 0.66 -2.49
N ILE A 79 0.69 0.17 -2.83
CA ILE A 79 1.74 0.96 -3.44
C ILE A 79 2.28 0.31 -4.70
N THR A 80 2.69 1.14 -5.63
CA THR A 80 3.44 0.76 -6.81
C THR A 80 4.58 1.75 -7.02
N TYR A 81 5.44 1.51 -7.99
CA TYR A 81 6.41 2.50 -8.46
C TYR A 81 6.14 2.76 -9.94
N TRP A 82 6.51 3.95 -10.39
CA TRP A 82 6.23 4.37 -11.75
C TRP A 82 7.41 4.02 -12.67
N ASN A 83 7.17 3.17 -13.66
CA ASN A 83 8.10 2.96 -14.77
C ASN A 83 7.41 3.23 -16.12
N LYS A 84 7.40 4.48 -16.58
CA LYS A 84 6.98 4.90 -17.93
C LYS A 84 5.61 4.36 -18.41
N GLY A 85 4.70 4.04 -17.49
CA GLY A 85 3.37 3.49 -17.81
C GLY A 85 3.32 1.97 -18.01
N GLU A 86 4.44 1.26 -17.85
CA GLU A 86 4.51 -0.20 -17.94
C GLU A 86 4.55 -0.86 -16.56
N ILE A 87 3.97 -2.06 -16.49
CA ILE A 87 4.08 -2.91 -15.31
C ILE A 87 5.42 -3.64 -15.37
N ASP A 88 6.39 -3.18 -14.59
CA ASP A 88 7.65 -3.91 -14.40
C ASP A 88 7.55 -4.81 -13.15
N LYS A 89 7.33 -6.11 -13.40
CA LYS A 89 7.22 -7.17 -12.37
C LYS A 89 8.48 -7.24 -11.50
N MET A 90 9.66 -6.99 -12.05
CA MET A 90 10.90 -7.03 -11.28
C MET A 90 10.95 -5.91 -10.25
N GLY A 91 10.53 -4.69 -10.60
CA GLY A 91 10.46 -3.65 -9.58
C GLY A 91 9.29 -3.83 -8.61
N ILE A 92 8.20 -4.55 -8.96
CA ILE A 92 7.17 -4.93 -7.99
C ILE A 92 7.76 -5.88 -6.93
N LEU A 93 8.61 -6.82 -7.35
CA LEU A 93 9.35 -7.67 -6.42
C LEU A 93 10.38 -6.91 -5.60
N LYS A 94 11.07 -5.93 -6.19
CA LYS A 94 11.97 -5.04 -5.42
C LYS A 94 11.18 -4.28 -4.36
N LEU A 95 9.99 -3.76 -4.69
CA LEU A 95 9.10 -3.15 -3.71
C LEU A 95 8.72 -4.13 -2.60
N TYR A 96 8.34 -5.36 -2.95
CA TYR A 96 7.98 -6.40 -1.98
C TYR A 96 9.14 -6.71 -1.03
N ALA A 97 10.34 -6.94 -1.58
CA ALA A 97 11.54 -7.22 -0.81
C ALA A 97 11.93 -6.04 0.10
N LEU A 98 11.81 -4.81 -0.39
CA LEU A 98 12.06 -3.61 0.42
C LEU A 98 11.03 -3.46 1.54
N ALA A 99 9.74 -3.70 1.27
CA ALA A 99 8.71 -3.67 2.30
C ALA A 99 8.95 -4.71 3.39
N ASP A 100 9.42 -5.91 3.04
CA ASP A 100 9.78 -6.93 4.02
C ASP A 100 11.04 -6.53 4.83
N LYS A 101 12.07 -6.00 4.15
CA LYS A 101 13.28 -5.46 4.78
C LYS A 101 12.98 -4.33 5.77
N HIS A 102 12.01 -3.48 5.47
CA HIS A 102 11.53 -2.40 6.34
C HIS A 102 10.44 -2.86 7.33
N HIS A 103 10.30 -4.18 7.52
CA HIS A 103 9.46 -4.78 8.55
C HIS A 103 7.96 -4.49 8.42
N ALA A 104 7.41 -4.46 7.19
CA ALA A 104 5.96 -4.38 6.99
C ALA A 104 5.23 -5.51 7.77
N SER A 105 4.18 -5.17 8.52
CA SER A 105 3.47 -6.16 9.33
C SER A 105 2.58 -7.05 8.46
N GLY A 106 1.79 -6.47 7.55
CA GLY A 106 1.14 -7.18 6.45
C GLY A 106 1.76 -6.82 5.11
N LEU A 107 1.95 -7.83 4.26
CA LEU A 107 2.56 -7.63 2.95
C LEU A 107 1.97 -8.61 1.92
N GLY A 108 1.34 -8.07 0.88
CA GLY A 108 0.69 -8.81 -0.20
C GLY A 108 1.33 -8.50 -1.55
N LEU A 109 1.59 -9.53 -2.36
CA LEU A 109 2.13 -9.39 -3.72
C LEU A 109 1.02 -9.47 -4.77
N TYR A 110 0.90 -8.45 -5.62
CA TYR A 110 -0.06 -8.41 -6.73
C TYR A 110 0.65 -8.14 -8.07
N PRO A 111 0.02 -8.39 -9.23
CA PRO A 111 0.69 -8.27 -10.53
C PRO A 111 1.35 -6.91 -10.83
N SER A 112 0.79 -5.81 -10.31
CA SER A 112 1.23 -4.44 -10.63
C SER A 112 1.40 -3.51 -9.42
N TRP A 113 1.27 -4.05 -8.21
CA TRP A 113 1.37 -3.31 -6.95
C TRP A 113 1.65 -4.28 -5.80
N ILE A 114 1.97 -3.75 -4.63
CA ILE A 114 2.00 -4.51 -3.39
C ILE A 114 1.07 -3.89 -2.36
N HIS A 115 0.50 -4.72 -1.51
CA HIS A 115 -0.17 -4.28 -0.30
C HIS A 115 0.83 -4.17 0.83
N VAL A 116 0.81 -3.08 1.59
CA VAL A 116 1.56 -2.95 2.85
C VAL A 116 0.64 -2.46 3.96
N ASP A 117 0.83 -3.01 5.17
CA ASP A 117 0.19 -2.47 6.36
C ASP A 117 1.06 -2.62 7.62
N GLN A 118 0.78 -1.78 8.61
CA GLN A 118 1.33 -1.86 9.97
C GLN A 118 0.25 -2.30 10.96
N ARG A 119 -0.38 -3.45 10.70
CA ARG A 119 -1.37 -4.04 11.62
C ARG A 119 -0.75 -4.34 13.01
N PRO A 120 -1.47 -4.08 14.11
CA PRO A 120 -1.04 -4.45 15.46
C PRO A 120 -1.21 -5.96 15.77
N THR A 121 -1.67 -6.74 14.80
CA THR A 121 -1.86 -8.20 14.94
C THR A 121 -0.66 -8.98 14.39
N LYS A 122 -0.74 -10.32 14.42
CA LYS A 122 0.28 -11.19 13.80
C LYS A 122 0.60 -10.77 12.37
N ARG A 123 1.89 -10.86 12.01
CA ARG A 123 2.38 -10.64 10.64
C ARG A 123 1.64 -11.53 9.65
N ALA A 124 1.42 -11.02 8.44
CA ALA A 124 0.77 -11.77 7.38
C ALA A 124 1.48 -11.55 6.04
N ARG A 125 1.58 -12.61 5.25
CA ARG A 125 2.14 -12.62 3.89
C ARG A 125 1.18 -13.38 2.98
N TRP A 126 0.94 -12.87 1.77
CA TRP A 126 0.15 -13.55 0.75
C TRP A 126 0.58 -13.12 -0.65
N ILE A 127 0.24 -13.95 -1.63
CA ILE A 127 0.48 -13.70 -3.05
C ILE A 127 -0.86 -13.83 -3.75
N ASP A 128 -1.21 -12.85 -4.58
CA ASP A 128 -2.41 -12.90 -5.41
C ASP A 128 -2.32 -14.06 -6.39
N LYS A 129 -3.43 -14.78 -6.60
CA LYS A 129 -3.49 -15.94 -7.50
C LYS A 129 -3.13 -15.61 -8.96
N ASN A 130 -3.25 -14.34 -9.36
CA ASN A 130 -2.92 -13.88 -10.70
C ASN A 130 -1.44 -13.46 -10.81
N TRP A 131 -0.67 -13.52 -9.73
CA TRP A 131 0.78 -13.41 -9.81
C TRP A 131 1.34 -14.66 -10.49
N HIS A 132 1.83 -14.49 -11.70
CA HIS A 132 2.57 -15.50 -12.45
C HIS A 132 3.85 -14.87 -12.96
N TRP A 133 4.91 -15.66 -13.04
CA TRP A 133 6.06 -15.29 -13.85
C TRP A 133 5.63 -15.32 -15.31
N ILE A 134 6.17 -14.42 -16.13
CA ILE A 134 6.07 -14.66 -17.58
C ILE A 134 7.01 -15.84 -17.78
N ASP A 135 6.46 -17.00 -18.09
CA ASP A 135 7.26 -18.14 -18.52
C ASP A 135 8.11 -17.64 -19.69
N GLY A 136 9.43 -17.66 -19.51
CA GLY A 136 10.34 -17.22 -20.55
C GLY A 136 10.07 -18.04 -21.81
N SER A 137 9.68 -17.37 -22.89
CA SER A 137 9.94 -17.85 -24.23
C SER A 137 11.27 -17.26 -24.71
#